data_AF-A0A1C6HX39-F1
#
_entry.id   AF-A0A1C6HX39-F1
#
_cell.length_a   1.000
_cell.length_b   1.000
_cell.length_c   1.000
_cell.angle_alpha   90.00
_cell.angle_beta   90.00
_cell.angle_gamma   90.00
#
_symmetry.space_group_name_H-M   'P 1'
#
loop_
_entity.id
_entity.type
_entity.pdbx_description
1 polymer ?
#
loop_
_entity_poly.entity_id
_entity_poly.type
_entity_poly.pdbx_seq_one_letter_code
_entity_poly.pdbx_strand_id
1 'polypeptide(L)'
;MEHKGTVYFFTGLSGAGKTTLGGLFYQRLKATKPNVVYLDGDAIRPIFGEDSGYTQDDRLRWAGRIFRVCKMLADQGIDVICCSIAMFSSVRRWNRENISQYKEIYIRVKKETLLARNQKGLYTAGCNVVGVDIPFDEPQSSDLVVQNDGEQTPQELVEQIEHILYPNIVENPIDNRDYWNRYYQDQICTIESSPFARYVATMTGAGGRLVDLGCGNGRDALFFADIGLDVVAIDLSDAAIRMLQKLERGNPHFICGDFINESVHQSKSYDYAYSRFTIHAINSKQEQLLLRSMYRALKPGGKFFIEVRGIHDPLYGKGQQQERNAFFYNNHYRRFIVMDELVAALRKIGFRVEYAQERTGFAPYGNDDPPVIRIVAIRQEG
;
A
#
# COMPACT_ATOMS: atom_id res chain seq x y z
N MET A 1 -14.11 -6.23 -17.54
CA MET A 1 -13.10 -6.27 -16.47
C MET A 1 -13.45 -5.16 -15.50
N GLU A 2 -13.71 -5.47 -14.23
CA GLU A 2 -14.29 -4.50 -13.28
C GLU A 2 -13.26 -3.51 -12.66
N HIS A 3 -11.95 -3.67 -12.91
CA HIS A 3 -10.93 -2.78 -12.37
C HIS A 3 -10.00 -2.27 -13.48
N LYS A 4 -9.94 -0.94 -13.67
CA LYS A 4 -8.97 -0.27 -14.54
C LYS A 4 -7.77 0.23 -13.71
N GLY A 5 -6.58 0.19 -14.29
CA GLY A 5 -5.36 0.74 -13.70
C GLY A 5 -5.28 2.25 -13.90
N THR A 6 -4.45 2.89 -13.08
CA THR A 6 -4.13 4.31 -13.12
C THR A 6 -2.84 4.56 -13.92
N VAL A 7 -2.86 5.57 -14.78
CA VAL A 7 -1.67 6.11 -15.44
C VAL A 7 -1.20 7.34 -14.68
N TYR A 8 -0.02 7.25 -14.07
CA TYR A 8 0.69 8.34 -13.41
C TYR A 8 1.72 8.92 -14.39
N PHE A 9 1.42 10.09 -14.94
CA PHE A 9 2.28 10.75 -15.91
C PHE A 9 3.11 11.85 -15.27
N PHE A 10 4.41 11.61 -15.13
CA PHE A 10 5.40 12.58 -14.66
C PHE A 10 5.95 13.37 -15.85
N THR A 11 5.62 14.67 -15.90
CA THR A 11 6.02 15.60 -16.96
C THR A 11 6.84 16.77 -16.43
N GLY A 12 7.58 17.44 -17.31
CA GLY A 12 8.49 18.52 -16.98
C GLY A 12 9.75 18.53 -17.85
N LEU A 13 10.52 19.61 -17.76
CA LEU A 13 11.73 19.84 -18.57
C LEU A 13 12.83 18.79 -18.31
N SER A 14 13.78 18.65 -19.23
CA SER A 14 14.95 17.78 -19.02
C SER A 14 15.69 18.18 -17.74
N GLY A 15 16.17 17.23 -16.94
CA GLY A 15 16.80 17.56 -15.64
C GLY A 15 15.85 18.01 -14.52
N ALA A 16 14.54 18.06 -14.76
CA ALA A 16 13.56 18.41 -13.72
C ALA A 16 13.42 17.35 -12.60
N GLY A 17 13.96 16.15 -12.77
CA GLY A 17 13.89 15.07 -11.76
C GLY A 17 12.75 14.06 -11.97
N LYS A 18 12.08 14.06 -13.13
CA LYS A 18 10.98 13.13 -13.47
C LYS A 18 11.33 11.65 -13.21
N THR A 19 12.42 11.15 -13.79
CA THR A 19 12.86 9.75 -13.65
C THR A 19 13.21 9.41 -12.21
N THR A 20 13.79 10.34 -11.45
CA THR A 20 14.08 10.15 -10.02
C THR A 20 12.79 10.02 -9.20
N LEU A 21 11.89 11.01 -9.30
CA LEU A 21 10.64 11.02 -8.54
C LEU A 21 9.71 9.89 -8.97
N GLY A 22 9.53 9.69 -10.28
CA GLY A 22 8.71 8.61 -10.83
C GLY A 22 9.29 7.22 -10.54
N GLY A 23 10.62 7.07 -10.52
CA GLY A 23 11.27 5.81 -10.14
C GLY A 23 11.08 5.46 -8.67
N LEU A 24 11.24 6.44 -7.77
CA LEU A 24 10.96 6.26 -6.34
C LEU A 24 9.47 5.97 -6.08
N PHE A 25 8.57 6.72 -6.73
CA PHE A 25 7.13 6.47 -6.68
C PHE A 25 6.77 5.08 -7.20
N TYR A 26 7.41 4.63 -8.29
CA TYR A 26 7.25 3.27 -8.80
C TYR A 26 7.69 2.22 -7.78
N GLN A 27 8.84 2.37 -7.14
CA GLN A 27 9.32 1.41 -6.14
C GLN A 27 8.33 1.27 -4.98
N ARG A 28 7.83 2.39 -4.45
CA ARG A 28 6.84 2.41 -3.36
C ARG A 28 5.50 1.82 -3.80
N LEU A 29 5.02 2.18 -4.99
CA LEU A 29 3.77 1.64 -5.52
C LEU A 29 3.89 0.14 -5.83
N LYS A 30 5.02 -0.33 -6.36
CA LYS A 30 5.28 -1.75 -6.65
C LYS A 30 5.37 -2.59 -5.38
N ALA A 31 5.85 -2.02 -4.28
CA ALA A 31 5.90 -2.69 -2.98
C ALA A 31 4.51 -2.96 -2.40
N THR A 32 3.51 -2.15 -2.76
CA THR A 32 2.12 -2.35 -2.35
C THR A 32 1.32 -3.07 -3.42
N LYS A 33 1.50 -2.78 -4.70
CA LYS A 33 0.75 -3.38 -5.81
C LYS A 33 1.65 -4.21 -6.74
N PRO A 34 1.35 -5.51 -6.98
CA PRO A 34 2.16 -6.33 -7.86
C PRO A 34 2.05 -5.94 -9.34
N ASN A 35 0.91 -5.37 -9.76
CA ASN A 35 0.60 -5.08 -11.18
C ASN A 35 0.91 -3.63 -11.55
N VAL A 36 2.17 -3.23 -11.37
CA VAL A 36 2.67 -1.89 -11.69
C VAL A 36 3.80 -1.99 -12.72
N VAL A 37 3.76 -1.15 -13.75
CA VAL A 37 4.75 -1.05 -14.82
C VAL A 37 5.37 0.35 -14.85
N TYR A 38 6.68 0.42 -15.05
CA TYR A 38 7.44 1.66 -15.21
C TYR A 38 7.87 1.85 -16.66
N LEU A 39 7.45 2.95 -17.29
CA LEU A 39 7.81 3.32 -18.65
C LEU A 39 8.59 4.64 -18.63
N ASP A 40 9.91 4.55 -18.80
CA ASP A 40 10.78 5.71 -18.95
C ASP A 40 10.94 6.06 -20.43
N GLY A 41 10.72 7.34 -20.74
CA GLY A 41 10.76 7.85 -22.10
C GLY A 41 12.11 7.65 -22.79
N ASP A 42 13.23 7.75 -22.07
CA ASP A 42 14.56 7.53 -22.64
C ASP A 42 14.81 6.02 -22.88
N ALA A 43 14.33 5.16 -21.97
CA ALA A 43 14.55 3.72 -22.06
C ALA A 43 13.68 3.03 -23.12
N ILE A 44 12.45 3.51 -23.32
CA ILE A 44 11.49 2.86 -24.23
C ILE A 44 11.61 3.34 -25.67
N ARG A 45 12.16 4.53 -25.90
CA ARG A 45 12.28 5.12 -27.24
C ARG A 45 13.07 4.26 -28.23
N PRO A 46 14.19 3.61 -27.86
CA PRO A 46 14.89 2.68 -28.76
C PRO A 46 14.05 1.44 -29.14
N ILE A 47 13.12 1.02 -28.28
CA ILE A 47 12.33 -0.21 -28.46
C ILE A 47 11.34 -0.08 -29.62
N PHE A 48 10.84 1.13 -29.88
CA PHE A 48 9.90 1.38 -30.98
C PHE A 48 10.56 1.51 -32.36
N GLY A 49 11.89 1.44 -32.45
CA GLY A 49 12.67 1.26 -33.70
C GLY A 49 12.68 2.43 -34.70
N GLU A 50 11.57 3.16 -34.87
CA GLU A 50 11.32 4.01 -36.05
C GLU A 50 11.35 5.53 -35.81
N ASP A 51 11.39 6.01 -34.55
CA ASP A 51 11.34 7.45 -34.20
C ASP A 51 12.67 7.99 -33.64
N SER A 52 13.79 7.77 -34.35
CA SER A 52 15.13 8.21 -33.93
C SER A 52 15.37 9.72 -34.07
N GLY A 53 14.49 10.44 -34.78
CA GLY A 53 14.59 11.88 -35.00
C GLY A 53 14.11 12.73 -33.82
N TYR A 54 14.64 13.95 -33.69
CA TYR A 54 14.29 14.90 -32.62
C TYR A 54 13.44 16.08 -33.11
N THR A 55 12.83 15.96 -34.29
CA THR A 55 11.91 16.97 -34.82
C THR A 55 10.66 17.06 -33.95
N GLN A 56 9.90 18.15 -34.11
CA GLN A 56 8.65 18.33 -33.39
C GLN A 56 7.64 17.21 -33.72
N ASP A 57 7.53 16.83 -34.99
CA ASP A 57 6.62 15.77 -35.45
C ASP A 57 7.03 14.38 -34.93
N ASP A 58 8.33 14.07 -34.89
CA ASP A 58 8.84 12.82 -34.32
C ASP A 58 8.48 12.71 -32.84
N ARG A 59 8.68 13.80 -32.09
CA ARG A 59 8.34 13.86 -30.66
C ARG A 59 6.84 13.73 -30.43
N LEU A 60 6.02 14.33 -31.30
CA LEU A 60 4.56 14.26 -31.22
C LEU A 60 4.06 12.83 -31.48
N ARG A 61 4.54 12.19 -32.55
CA ARG A 61 4.23 10.79 -32.87
C ARG A 61 4.63 9.85 -31.75
N TRP A 62 5.86 10.00 -31.27
CA TRP A 62 6.39 9.20 -30.17
C TRP A 62 5.57 9.37 -28.88
N ALA A 63 5.23 10.61 -28.51
CA ALA A 63 4.39 10.88 -27.33
C ALA A 63 2.99 10.23 -27.47
N GLY A 64 2.39 10.28 -28.67
CA GLY A 64 1.13 9.58 -28.93
C GLY A 64 1.24 8.05 -28.80
N ARG A 65 2.35 7.45 -29.25
CA ARG A 65 2.58 5.99 -29.18
C ARG A 65 2.69 5.50 -27.73
N ILE A 66 3.53 6.14 -26.91
CA ILE A 66 3.73 5.71 -25.52
C ILE A 66 2.43 5.76 -24.70
N PHE A 67 1.59 6.80 -24.86
CA PHE A 67 0.34 6.88 -24.11
C PHE A 67 -0.75 5.92 -24.59
N ARG A 68 -0.72 5.48 -25.85
CA ARG A 68 -1.57 4.37 -26.31
C ARG A 68 -1.18 3.06 -25.63
N VAL A 69 0.12 2.83 -25.41
CA VAL A 69 0.59 1.70 -24.60
C VAL A 69 0.17 1.85 -23.13
N CYS A 70 0.33 3.03 -22.53
CA CYS A 70 -0.16 3.30 -21.17
C CYS A 70 -1.66 3.00 -21.04
N LYS A 71 -2.49 3.46 -21.99
CA LYS A 71 -3.92 3.19 -22.04
C LYS A 71 -4.21 1.68 -22.14
N MET A 72 -3.54 0.97 -23.04
CA MET A 72 -3.72 -0.47 -23.24
C MET A 72 -3.43 -1.26 -21.95
N LEU A 73 -2.36 -0.89 -21.22
CA LEU A 73 -2.02 -1.51 -19.93
C LEU A 73 -3.05 -1.16 -18.85
N ALA A 74 -3.42 0.12 -18.75
CA ALA A 74 -4.42 0.59 -17.78
C ALA A 74 -5.80 -0.05 -17.98
N ASP A 75 -6.24 -0.24 -19.22
CA ASP A 75 -7.51 -0.92 -19.52
C ASP A 75 -7.51 -2.40 -19.08
N GLN A 76 -6.34 -2.99 -18.85
CA GLN A 76 -6.15 -4.34 -18.31
C GLN A 76 -5.92 -4.36 -16.79
N GLY A 77 -6.13 -3.24 -16.10
CA GLY A 77 -5.98 -3.15 -14.65
C GLY A 77 -4.54 -2.91 -14.16
N ILE A 78 -3.59 -2.62 -15.06
CA ILE A 78 -2.18 -2.40 -14.73
C ILE A 78 -1.95 -0.91 -14.44
N ASP A 79 -1.38 -0.60 -13.28
CA ASP A 79 -0.94 0.76 -12.97
C ASP A 79 0.35 1.08 -13.74
N VAL A 80 0.41 2.25 -14.37
CA VAL A 80 1.54 2.65 -15.22
C VAL A 80 2.14 3.95 -14.72
N ILE A 81 3.42 3.93 -14.40
CA ILE A 81 4.20 5.15 -14.18
C ILE A 81 4.89 5.48 -15.50
N CYS A 82 4.59 6.64 -16.07
CA CYS A 82 5.19 7.11 -17.32
C CYS A 82 5.99 8.38 -17.04
N CYS A 83 7.30 8.34 -17.27
CA CYS A 83 8.20 9.49 -17.14
C CYS A 83 8.57 9.98 -18.53
N SER A 84 8.09 11.16 -18.94
CA SER A 84 8.34 11.67 -20.28
C SER A 84 8.24 13.19 -20.37
N ILE A 85 9.00 13.78 -21.31
CA ILE A 85 8.87 15.19 -21.69
C ILE A 85 7.72 15.30 -22.72
N ALA A 86 6.45 15.13 -22.29
CA ALA A 86 5.31 15.29 -23.20
C ALA A 86 4.83 16.74 -23.23
N MET A 87 5.47 17.52 -24.08
CA MET A 87 5.26 18.96 -24.20
C MET A 87 3.94 19.33 -24.84
N PHE A 88 3.36 18.48 -25.69
CA PHE A 88 2.22 18.89 -26.49
C PHE A 88 0.92 18.87 -25.69
N SER A 89 0.28 20.03 -25.60
CA SER A 89 -1.05 20.18 -25.01
C SER A 89 -2.08 19.25 -25.65
N SER A 90 -1.96 18.98 -26.95
CA SER A 90 -2.82 18.04 -27.69
C SER A 90 -2.70 16.60 -27.17
N VAL A 91 -1.49 16.14 -26.82
CA VAL A 91 -1.26 14.79 -26.27
C VAL A 91 -1.85 14.69 -24.86
N ARG A 92 -1.60 15.69 -24.01
CA ARG A 92 -2.16 15.72 -22.65
C ARG A 92 -3.69 15.75 -22.67
N ARG A 93 -4.28 16.51 -23.59
CA ARG A 93 -5.75 16.53 -23.81
C ARG A 93 -6.26 15.16 -24.21
N TRP A 94 -5.64 14.53 -25.22
CA TRP A 94 -6.02 13.19 -25.65
C TRP A 94 -5.94 12.18 -24.49
N ASN A 95 -4.89 12.23 -23.67
CA ASN A 95 -4.76 11.36 -22.50
C ASN A 95 -5.94 11.51 -21.53
N ARG A 96 -6.31 12.75 -21.18
CA ARG A 96 -7.44 13.02 -20.28
C ARG A 96 -8.77 12.52 -20.83
N GLU A 97 -8.97 12.64 -22.15
CA GLU A 97 -10.20 12.20 -22.82
C GLU A 97 -10.29 10.67 -22.98
N ASN A 98 -9.15 9.98 -23.07
CA ASN A 98 -9.12 8.56 -23.48
C ASN A 98 -8.67 7.59 -22.39
N ILE A 99 -8.04 8.06 -21.30
CA ILE A 99 -7.54 7.23 -20.20
C ILE A 99 -8.40 7.51 -18.97
N SER A 100 -9.18 6.50 -18.55
CA SER A 100 -10.17 6.65 -17.48
C SER A 100 -9.60 7.09 -16.14
N GLN A 101 -8.43 6.57 -15.76
CA GLN A 101 -7.71 6.95 -14.54
C GLN A 101 -6.35 7.54 -14.93
N TYR A 102 -6.37 8.81 -15.33
CA TYR A 102 -5.15 9.54 -15.71
C TYR A 102 -4.83 10.59 -14.66
N LYS A 103 -3.59 10.58 -14.16
CA LYS A 103 -3.05 11.52 -13.19
C LYS A 103 -1.81 12.19 -13.77
N GLU A 104 -1.89 13.49 -13.99
CA GLU A 104 -0.78 14.28 -14.51
C GLU A 104 -0.04 15.00 -13.39
N ILE A 105 1.25 14.71 -13.27
CA ILE A 105 2.16 15.27 -12.28
C ILE A 105 3.19 16.14 -13.01
N TYR A 106 3.05 17.45 -12.87
CA TYR A 106 3.99 18.40 -13.45
C TYR A 106 5.12 18.72 -12.45
N ILE A 107 6.33 18.28 -12.77
CA ILE A 107 7.54 18.62 -12.04
C ILE A 107 8.07 19.94 -12.59
N ARG A 108 7.80 21.01 -11.85
CA ARG A 108 8.19 22.38 -12.17
C ARG A 108 9.51 22.72 -11.51
N VAL A 109 10.43 23.27 -12.29
CA VAL A 109 11.78 23.65 -11.85
C VAL A 109 12.15 24.96 -12.52
N LYS A 110 12.76 25.88 -11.77
CA LYS A 110 13.23 27.16 -12.28
C LYS A 110 14.35 26.96 -13.30
N LYS A 111 14.46 27.88 -14.25
CA LYS A 111 15.44 27.81 -15.34
C LYS A 111 16.87 27.80 -14.80
N GLU A 112 17.14 28.60 -13.77
CA GLU A 112 18.43 28.74 -13.11
C GLU A 112 18.86 27.41 -12.48
N THR A 113 17.92 26.71 -11.84
CA THR A 113 18.15 25.38 -11.25
C THR A 113 18.48 24.35 -12.33
N LEU A 114 17.76 24.34 -13.45
CA LEU A 114 18.04 23.42 -14.57
C LEU A 114 19.42 23.67 -15.19
N LEU A 115 19.79 24.94 -15.37
CA LEU A 115 21.11 25.36 -15.86
C LEU A 115 22.22 24.94 -14.90
N ALA A 116 22.01 25.08 -13.58
CA ALA A 116 22.98 24.66 -12.57
C ALA A 116 23.15 23.13 -12.54
N ARG A 117 22.05 22.37 -12.69
CA ARG A 117 22.09 20.89 -12.68
C ARG A 117 22.80 20.33 -13.92
N ASN A 118 22.49 20.86 -15.12
CA ASN A 118 23.00 20.48 -16.44
C ASN A 118 23.47 19.00 -16.61
N GLN A 119 22.72 18.04 -16.05
CA GLN A 119 23.20 16.66 -15.84
C GLN A 119 23.60 15.93 -17.13
N LYS A 120 23.08 16.38 -18.27
CA LYS A 120 23.32 15.78 -19.60
C LYS A 120 24.12 16.71 -20.53
N GLY A 121 24.67 17.83 -20.04
CA GLY A 121 25.33 18.85 -20.86
C GLY A 121 24.42 19.58 -21.86
N LEU A 122 23.12 19.25 -21.87
CA LEU A 122 22.15 19.71 -22.86
C LEU A 122 21.94 21.22 -22.82
N TYR A 123 21.99 21.83 -21.65
CA TYR A 123 21.69 23.25 -21.50
C TYR A 123 22.85 24.18 -21.88
N THR A 124 24.04 23.62 -22.10
CA THR A 124 25.24 24.37 -22.51
C THR A 124 25.68 24.09 -23.93
N ALA A 125 25.37 22.91 -24.47
CA ALA A 125 25.88 22.45 -25.77
C ALA A 125 24.82 21.75 -26.65
N GLY A 126 23.59 21.57 -26.16
CA GLY A 126 22.53 20.91 -26.91
C GLY A 126 21.88 21.82 -27.94
N CYS A 127 21.48 21.25 -29.07
CA CYS A 127 20.55 21.88 -30.02
C CYS A 127 19.19 21.17 -29.94
N ASN A 128 18.10 21.87 -30.25
CA ASN A 128 16.73 21.33 -30.16
C ASN A 128 16.32 20.95 -28.72
N VAL A 129 16.73 21.77 -27.76
CA VAL A 129 16.43 21.57 -26.33
C VAL A 129 15.12 22.25 -25.97
N VAL A 130 14.22 21.47 -25.38
CA VAL A 130 12.93 21.94 -24.88
C VAL A 130 13.10 22.96 -23.76
N GLY A 131 12.46 24.12 -23.89
CA GLY A 131 12.58 25.23 -22.95
C GLY A 131 13.82 26.11 -23.18
N VAL A 132 14.61 25.83 -24.23
CA VAL A 132 15.73 26.65 -24.68
C VAL A 132 15.52 27.05 -26.14
N ASP A 133 15.60 26.08 -27.07
CA ASP A 133 15.44 26.30 -28.52
C ASP A 133 14.01 25.98 -28.99
N ILE A 134 13.34 25.05 -28.30
CA ILE A 134 11.99 24.60 -28.62
C ILE A 134 11.04 25.12 -27.52
N PRO A 135 9.90 25.74 -27.88
CA PRO A 135 8.92 26.19 -26.89
C PRO A 135 8.41 25.02 -26.04
N PHE A 136 8.17 25.31 -24.76
CA PHE A 136 7.59 24.36 -23.82
C PHE A 136 6.14 24.77 -23.56
N ASP A 137 5.15 23.99 -24.01
CA ASP A 137 3.76 24.23 -23.61
C ASP A 137 3.58 23.82 -22.16
N GLU A 138 3.81 24.76 -21.25
CA GLU A 138 3.71 24.55 -19.81
C GLU A 138 2.31 24.02 -19.44
N PRO A 139 2.20 22.89 -18.71
CA PRO A 139 0.92 22.36 -18.27
C PRO A 139 0.13 23.38 -17.44
N GLN A 140 -1.11 23.67 -17.86
CA GLN A 140 -1.97 24.65 -17.20
C GLN A 140 -2.96 24.03 -16.20
N SER A 141 -3.22 22.72 -16.33
CA SER A 141 -4.29 22.03 -15.60
C SER A 141 -3.85 20.63 -15.17
N SER A 142 -2.64 20.50 -14.62
CA SER A 142 -2.15 19.24 -14.06
C SER A 142 -2.88 18.89 -12.77
N ASP A 143 -3.02 17.59 -12.49
CA ASP A 143 -3.65 17.11 -11.27
C ASP A 143 -2.79 17.42 -10.03
N LEU A 144 -1.48 17.50 -10.22
CA LEU A 144 -0.52 17.95 -9.22
C LEU A 144 0.64 18.72 -9.88
N VAL A 145 1.06 19.82 -9.24
CA VAL A 145 2.29 20.55 -9.58
C VAL A 145 3.27 20.42 -8.42
N VAL A 146 4.47 19.93 -8.70
CA VAL A 146 5.53 19.68 -7.72
C VAL A 146 6.69 20.60 -8.02
N GLN A 147 7.06 21.47 -7.08
CA GLN A 147 8.27 22.28 -7.19
C GLN A 147 9.48 21.44 -6.81
N ASN A 148 10.51 21.43 -7.65
CA ASN A 148 11.73 20.66 -7.39
C ASN A 148 12.98 21.52 -7.62
N ASP A 149 13.08 22.62 -6.88
CA ASP A 149 14.21 23.55 -6.92
C ASP A 149 15.30 23.22 -5.88
N GLY A 150 15.08 22.22 -5.02
CA GLY A 150 16.04 21.70 -4.04
C GLY A 150 15.70 22.00 -2.58
N GLU A 151 14.54 22.60 -2.31
CA GLU A 151 14.05 22.88 -0.95
C GLU A 151 13.61 21.62 -0.20
N GLN A 152 13.21 20.57 -0.92
CA GLN A 152 12.80 19.29 -0.39
C GLN A 152 13.58 18.15 -1.05
N THR A 153 13.80 17.08 -0.31
CA THR A 153 14.41 15.85 -0.81
C THR A 153 13.47 15.13 -1.79
N PRO A 154 14.00 14.32 -2.71
CA PRO A 154 13.16 13.49 -3.60
C PRO A 154 12.16 12.60 -2.85
N GLN A 155 12.53 12.11 -1.67
CA GLN A 155 11.69 11.26 -0.82
C GLN A 155 10.48 12.01 -0.27
N GLU A 156 10.68 13.24 0.23
CA GLU A 156 9.60 14.10 0.74
C GLU A 156 8.64 14.50 -0.39
N LEU A 157 9.18 14.83 -1.57
CA LEU A 157 8.35 15.15 -2.74
C LEU A 157 7.51 13.95 -3.19
N VAL A 158 8.07 12.73 -3.17
CA VAL A 158 7.33 11.52 -3.49
C VAL A 158 6.23 11.26 -2.45
N GLU A 159 6.50 11.43 -1.16
CA GLU A 159 5.48 11.28 -0.11
C GLU A 159 4.32 12.27 -0.31
N GLN A 160 4.60 13.52 -0.70
CA GLN A 160 3.58 14.50 -1.04
C GLN A 160 2.73 14.06 -2.25
N ILE A 161 3.38 13.59 -3.32
CA ILE A 161 2.70 13.10 -4.53
C ILE A 161 1.76 11.93 -4.18
N GLU A 162 2.26 11.02 -3.37
CA GLU A 162 1.54 9.86 -2.86
C GLU A 162 0.30 10.26 -2.07
N HIS A 163 0.44 11.15 -1.10
CA HIS A 163 -0.68 11.63 -0.28
C HIS A 163 -1.83 12.19 -1.13
N ILE A 164 -1.51 12.94 -2.18
CA ILE A 164 -2.49 13.66 -3.00
C ILE A 164 -3.13 12.75 -4.06
N LEU A 165 -2.32 11.95 -4.76
CA LEU A 165 -2.78 11.18 -5.93
C LEU A 165 -3.21 9.75 -5.58
N TYR A 166 -2.82 9.29 -4.41
CA TYR A 166 -3.04 7.94 -3.95
C TYR A 166 -3.32 7.94 -2.45
N PRO A 167 -4.52 8.37 -2.02
CA PRO A 167 -4.86 8.59 -0.60
C PRO A 167 -4.81 7.31 0.26
N ASN A 168 -4.52 6.16 -0.34
CA ASN A 168 -4.21 4.91 0.36
C ASN A 168 -2.72 4.79 0.75
N ILE A 169 -1.87 5.78 0.46
CA ILE A 169 -0.59 5.94 1.12
C ILE A 169 -0.81 6.69 2.42
N VAL A 170 -0.67 5.92 3.49
CA VAL A 170 -0.64 6.44 4.83
C VAL A 170 0.63 7.27 4.99
N GLU A 171 0.51 8.58 5.23
CA GLU A 171 1.67 9.41 5.62
C GLU A 171 2.34 8.78 6.85
N ASN A 172 3.68 8.62 6.82
CA ASN A 172 4.46 7.90 7.82
C ASN A 172 3.93 6.47 8.12
N PRO A 173 3.90 5.56 7.13
CA PRO A 173 3.43 4.20 7.37
C PRO A 173 4.39 3.48 8.31
N ILE A 174 3.85 2.68 9.22
CA ILE A 174 4.67 1.78 10.02
C ILE A 174 4.96 0.55 9.17
N ASP A 175 6.20 0.42 8.71
CA ASP A 175 6.73 -0.80 8.09
C ASP A 175 7.68 -1.49 9.07
N ASN A 176 7.24 -2.62 9.61
CA ASN A 176 8.00 -3.43 10.56
C ASN A 176 8.53 -4.73 9.91
N ARG A 177 8.64 -4.81 8.57
CA ARG A 177 9.06 -6.03 7.87
C ARG A 177 10.38 -6.59 8.39
N ASP A 178 11.41 -5.75 8.52
CA ASP A 178 12.73 -6.19 8.95
C ASP A 178 12.73 -6.66 10.41
N TYR A 179 11.90 -6.03 11.26
CA TYR A 179 11.71 -6.46 12.64
C TYR A 179 11.08 -7.85 12.69
N TRP A 180 9.98 -8.07 11.95
CA TRP A 180 9.27 -9.35 11.94
C TRP A 180 10.05 -10.47 11.25
N ASN A 181 10.81 -10.16 10.20
CA ASN A 181 11.74 -11.12 9.59
C ASN A 181 12.76 -11.63 10.61
N ARG A 182 13.41 -10.71 11.35
CA ARG A 182 14.35 -11.07 12.43
C ARG A 182 13.66 -11.84 13.55
N TYR A 183 12.50 -11.36 14.00
CA TYR A 183 11.72 -12.01 15.05
C TYR A 183 11.43 -13.49 14.76
N TYR A 184 10.97 -13.81 13.55
CA TYR A 184 10.64 -15.19 13.17
C TYR A 184 11.85 -16.05 12.76
N GLN A 185 12.98 -15.44 12.41
CA GLN A 185 14.23 -16.18 12.18
C GLN A 185 14.87 -16.63 13.50
N ASP A 186 14.84 -15.77 14.51
CA ASP A 186 15.66 -15.93 15.72
C ASP A 186 14.92 -16.59 16.90
N GLN A 187 13.58 -16.71 16.85
CA GLN A 187 12.80 -17.16 18.00
C GLN A 187 12.10 -18.51 17.82
N ILE A 188 12.13 -19.30 18.90
CA ILE A 188 11.24 -20.44 19.08
C ILE A 188 9.85 -19.90 19.45
N CYS A 189 8.98 -19.78 18.47
CA CYS A 189 7.59 -19.41 18.70
C CYS A 189 6.76 -20.64 19.11
N THR A 190 5.81 -20.45 20.01
CA THR A 190 4.82 -21.48 20.36
C THR A 190 3.98 -21.89 19.14
N ILE A 191 3.71 -23.19 19.00
CA ILE A 191 2.97 -23.76 17.86
C ILE A 191 1.51 -24.11 18.17
N GLU A 192 1.12 -24.21 19.45
CA GLU A 192 -0.27 -24.49 19.84
C GLU A 192 -1.19 -23.36 19.39
N SER A 193 -2.50 -23.54 19.23
CA SER A 193 -3.39 -22.41 18.93
C SER A 193 -3.49 -21.40 20.09
N SER A 194 -3.83 -20.15 19.80
CA SER A 194 -4.06 -19.13 20.82
C SER A 194 -5.41 -19.34 21.51
N PRO A 195 -5.59 -18.86 22.76
CA PRO A 195 -6.90 -18.84 23.40
C PRO A 195 -7.95 -18.09 22.58
N PHE A 196 -7.52 -17.06 21.84
CA PHE A 196 -8.41 -16.31 20.95
C PHE A 196 -8.84 -17.12 19.75
N ALA A 197 -7.93 -17.85 19.09
CA ALA A 197 -8.30 -18.73 17.99
C ALA A 197 -9.30 -19.81 18.43
N ARG A 198 -9.10 -20.42 19.61
CA ARG A 198 -10.06 -21.37 20.19
C ARG A 198 -11.42 -20.74 20.48
N TYR A 199 -11.44 -19.50 20.99
CA TYR A 199 -12.68 -18.76 21.20
C TYR A 199 -13.39 -18.50 19.86
N VAL A 200 -12.67 -18.05 18.83
CA VAL A 200 -13.21 -17.81 17.49
C VAL A 200 -13.77 -19.08 16.86
N ALA A 201 -13.09 -20.23 17.04
CA ALA A 201 -13.55 -21.52 16.52
C ALA A 201 -14.98 -21.89 16.98
N THR A 202 -15.41 -21.41 18.15
CA THR A 202 -16.78 -21.66 18.65
C THR A 202 -17.86 -20.87 17.88
N MET A 203 -17.45 -19.90 17.05
CA MET A 203 -18.32 -18.99 16.30
C MET A 203 -18.18 -19.13 14.78
N THR A 204 -17.36 -20.09 14.32
CA THR A 204 -17.10 -20.43 12.92
C THR A 204 -17.64 -21.82 12.60
N GLY A 205 -17.98 -22.08 11.33
CA GLY A 205 -18.40 -23.40 10.86
C GLY A 205 -17.48 -23.97 9.78
N ALA A 206 -17.36 -25.31 9.72
CA ALA A 206 -16.59 -25.99 8.68
C ALA A 206 -17.03 -25.57 7.27
N GLY A 207 -16.07 -25.43 6.36
CA GLY A 207 -16.29 -24.94 4.99
C GLY A 207 -16.40 -23.42 4.86
N GLY A 208 -16.42 -22.67 5.96
CA GLY A 208 -16.32 -21.21 5.92
C GLY A 208 -14.92 -20.75 5.51
N ARG A 209 -14.85 -19.62 4.81
CA ARG A 209 -13.57 -19.03 4.37
C ARG A 209 -13.10 -17.94 5.34
N LEU A 210 -11.88 -18.10 5.86
CA LEU A 210 -11.28 -17.22 6.86
C LEU A 210 -10.01 -16.55 6.31
N VAL A 211 -9.86 -15.25 6.56
CA VAL A 211 -8.58 -14.55 6.40
C VAL A 211 -7.90 -14.31 7.75
N ASP A 212 -6.67 -14.77 7.90
CA ASP A 212 -5.80 -14.53 9.07
C ASP A 212 -4.82 -13.39 8.75
N LEU A 213 -4.97 -12.27 9.44
CA LEU A 213 -4.29 -11.00 9.18
C LEU A 213 -3.08 -10.85 10.10
N GLY A 214 -1.87 -10.95 9.55
CA GLY A 214 -0.63 -11.00 10.32
C GLY A 214 -0.44 -12.37 10.96
N CYS A 215 -0.48 -13.43 10.14
CA CYS A 215 -0.53 -14.81 10.63
C CYS A 215 0.76 -15.26 11.34
N GLY A 216 1.86 -14.53 11.18
CA GLY A 216 3.13 -14.80 11.84
C GLY A 216 3.66 -16.19 11.56
N ASN A 217 3.92 -16.97 12.61
CA ASN A 217 4.35 -18.37 12.51
C ASN A 217 3.22 -19.35 12.12
N GLY A 218 2.02 -18.87 11.80
CA GLY A 218 0.90 -19.64 11.29
C GLY A 218 0.19 -20.54 12.30
N ARG A 219 0.49 -20.45 13.60
CA ARG A 219 -0.13 -21.32 14.64
C ARG A 219 -1.66 -21.31 14.60
N ASP A 220 -2.26 -20.13 14.40
CA ASP A 220 -3.71 -19.95 14.43
C ASP A 220 -4.31 -20.28 13.04
N ALA A 221 -3.68 -19.85 11.95
CA ALA A 221 -4.03 -20.26 10.59
C ALA A 221 -4.07 -21.80 10.42
N LEU A 222 -3.05 -22.51 10.88
CA LEU A 222 -2.97 -23.97 10.81
C LEU A 222 -4.08 -24.62 11.62
N PHE A 223 -4.33 -24.12 12.83
CA PHE A 223 -5.44 -24.59 13.66
C PHE A 223 -6.81 -24.39 12.99
N PHE A 224 -7.05 -23.22 12.36
CA PHE A 224 -8.28 -22.97 11.62
C PHE A 224 -8.45 -23.91 10.43
N ALA A 225 -7.36 -24.21 9.71
CA ALA A 225 -7.38 -25.20 8.64
C ALA A 225 -7.67 -26.62 9.17
N ASP A 226 -7.10 -27.00 10.32
CA ASP A 226 -7.30 -28.32 10.95
C ASP A 226 -8.75 -28.55 11.39
N ILE A 227 -9.49 -27.48 11.73
CA ILE A 227 -10.93 -27.56 12.03
C ILE A 227 -11.84 -27.43 10.80
N GLY A 228 -11.26 -27.44 9.59
CA GLY A 228 -11.99 -27.51 8.32
C GLY A 228 -12.40 -26.17 7.72
N LEU A 229 -11.76 -25.05 8.09
CA LEU A 229 -11.94 -23.77 7.39
C LEU A 229 -11.04 -23.69 6.15
N ASP A 230 -11.48 -22.97 5.12
CA ASP A 230 -10.63 -22.54 4.00
C ASP A 230 -9.88 -21.27 4.41
N VAL A 231 -8.57 -21.37 4.65
CA VAL A 231 -7.80 -20.30 5.29
C VAL A 231 -6.88 -19.61 4.29
N VAL A 232 -6.99 -18.29 4.20
CA VAL A 232 -5.99 -17.41 3.59
C VAL A 232 -5.21 -16.74 4.71
N ALA A 233 -3.90 -16.97 4.79
CA ALA A 233 -3.05 -16.46 5.85
C ALA A 233 -2.03 -15.48 5.27
N ILE A 234 -2.01 -14.25 5.78
CA ILE A 234 -1.23 -13.15 5.21
C ILE A 234 -0.27 -12.61 6.26
N ASP A 235 1.01 -12.48 5.92
CA ASP A 235 1.99 -11.80 6.78
C ASP A 235 2.99 -10.97 5.95
N LEU A 236 3.50 -9.91 6.55
CA LEU A 236 4.50 -9.04 5.93
C LEU A 236 5.90 -9.68 5.94
N SER A 237 6.14 -10.65 6.82
CA SER A 237 7.40 -11.38 6.98
C SER A 237 7.59 -12.47 5.93
N ASP A 238 8.46 -12.20 4.96
CA ASP A 238 8.89 -13.20 3.96
C ASP A 238 9.56 -14.40 4.65
N ALA A 239 10.29 -14.19 5.75
CA ALA A 239 10.91 -15.28 6.50
C ALA A 239 9.86 -16.25 7.06
N ALA A 240 8.80 -15.73 7.70
CA ALA A 240 7.74 -16.55 8.27
C ALA A 240 6.95 -17.29 7.19
N ILE A 241 6.57 -16.59 6.12
CA ILE A 241 5.81 -17.19 5.02
C ILE A 241 6.61 -18.28 4.31
N ARG A 242 7.92 -18.09 4.06
CA ARG A 242 8.77 -19.14 3.50
C ARG A 242 8.86 -20.37 4.38
N MET A 243 8.89 -20.22 5.70
CA MET A 243 8.88 -21.35 6.63
C MET A 243 7.56 -22.11 6.56
N LEU A 244 6.44 -21.40 6.47
CA LEU A 244 5.10 -21.99 6.38
C LEU A 244 4.85 -22.70 5.05
N GLN A 245 5.31 -22.14 3.94
CA GLN A 245 5.16 -22.75 2.62
C GLN A 245 5.93 -24.09 2.49
N LYS A 246 7.00 -24.29 3.26
CA LYS A 246 7.72 -25.58 3.33
C LYS A 246 6.92 -26.71 3.99
N LEU A 247 5.81 -26.40 4.67
CA LEU A 247 4.93 -27.43 5.22
C LEU A 247 4.16 -28.20 4.13
N GLU A 248 4.19 -27.71 2.87
CA GLU A 248 3.56 -28.35 1.70
C GLU A 248 2.08 -28.73 1.92
N ARG A 249 1.35 -27.91 2.68
CA ARG A 249 -0.08 -28.07 2.90
C ARG A 249 -0.86 -27.36 1.80
N GLY A 250 -1.94 -27.99 1.31
CA GLY A 250 -2.88 -27.32 0.38
C GLY A 250 -3.76 -26.25 1.04
N ASN A 251 -3.83 -26.24 2.37
CA ASN A 251 -4.56 -25.29 3.20
C ASN A 251 -3.85 -25.19 4.57
N PRO A 252 -3.54 -23.99 5.12
CA PRO A 252 -3.80 -22.63 4.60
C PRO A 252 -3.09 -22.25 3.30
N HIS A 253 -3.67 -21.29 2.57
CA HIS A 253 -2.99 -20.56 1.49
C HIS A 253 -2.22 -19.36 2.06
N PHE A 254 -0.89 -19.45 2.07
CA PHE A 254 0.01 -18.44 2.64
C PHE A 254 0.42 -17.37 1.62
N ILE A 255 0.26 -16.10 1.97
CA ILE A 255 0.59 -14.94 1.14
C ILE A 255 1.58 -14.04 1.90
N CYS A 256 2.75 -13.78 1.29
CA CYS A 256 3.65 -12.73 1.75
C CYS A 256 3.15 -11.38 1.23
N GLY A 257 2.65 -10.52 2.12
CA GLY A 257 2.07 -9.24 1.73
C GLY A 257 1.60 -8.39 2.90
N ASP A 258 1.27 -7.13 2.61
CA ASP A 258 0.65 -6.23 3.57
C ASP A 258 -0.84 -6.54 3.72
N PHE A 259 -1.26 -6.98 4.91
CA PHE A 259 -2.65 -7.32 5.21
C PHE A 259 -3.59 -6.09 5.22
N ILE A 260 -3.05 -4.86 5.26
CA ILE A 260 -3.84 -3.62 5.15
C ILE A 260 -4.32 -3.42 3.70
N ASN A 261 -3.53 -3.87 2.74
CA ASN A 261 -3.72 -3.51 1.34
C ASN A 261 -5.00 -4.11 0.74
N GLU A 262 -5.83 -3.28 0.11
CA GLU A 262 -7.04 -3.72 -0.58
C GLU A 262 -6.76 -4.77 -1.67
N SER A 263 -5.63 -4.71 -2.37
CA SER A 263 -5.42 -5.60 -3.52
C SER A 263 -5.19 -7.07 -3.13
N VAL A 264 -4.84 -7.36 -1.87
CA VAL A 264 -4.69 -8.75 -1.41
C VAL A 264 -6.02 -9.39 -1.01
N HIS A 265 -7.08 -8.59 -0.86
CA HIS A 265 -8.40 -9.06 -0.43
C HIS A 265 -9.39 -9.02 -1.59
N GLN A 266 -10.01 -10.16 -1.91
CA GLN A 266 -11.10 -10.18 -2.87
C GLN A 266 -12.39 -9.62 -2.23
N SER A 267 -13.22 -8.94 -3.02
CA SER A 267 -14.48 -8.38 -2.52
C SER A 267 -15.47 -9.51 -2.19
N LYS A 268 -16.14 -9.42 -1.04
CA LYS A 268 -17.14 -10.40 -0.57
C LYS A 268 -16.67 -11.86 -0.64
N SER A 269 -15.39 -12.14 -0.38
CA SER A 269 -14.82 -13.48 -0.47
C SER A 269 -14.79 -14.23 0.86
N TYR A 270 -14.78 -13.52 2.00
CA TYR A 270 -14.55 -14.13 3.32
C TYR A 270 -15.83 -14.21 4.14
N ASP A 271 -16.04 -15.33 4.83
CA ASP A 271 -17.04 -15.45 5.89
C ASP A 271 -16.51 -14.87 7.20
N TYR A 272 -15.19 -14.99 7.42
CA TYR A 272 -14.51 -14.59 8.64
C TYR A 272 -13.22 -13.81 8.36
N ALA A 273 -12.95 -12.79 9.15
CA ALA A 273 -11.67 -12.11 9.23
C ALA A 273 -11.15 -12.22 10.66
N TYR A 274 -9.88 -12.58 10.81
CA TYR A 274 -9.23 -12.79 12.09
C TYR A 274 -8.02 -11.88 12.19
N SER A 275 -8.02 -10.99 13.18
CA SER A 275 -6.91 -10.07 13.48
C SER A 275 -6.52 -10.23 14.95
N ARG A 276 -5.45 -10.97 15.21
CA ARG A 276 -4.88 -11.08 16.54
C ARG A 276 -3.58 -10.33 16.62
N PHE A 277 -3.53 -9.33 17.49
CA PHE A 277 -2.30 -8.60 17.79
C PHE A 277 -1.64 -7.93 16.56
N THR A 278 -2.46 -7.56 15.58
CA THR A 278 -1.98 -6.96 14.33
C THR A 278 -2.21 -5.46 14.28
N ILE A 279 -3.39 -4.98 14.71
CA ILE A 279 -3.77 -3.55 14.69
C ILE A 279 -2.85 -2.68 15.56
N HIS A 280 -2.22 -3.25 16.59
CA HIS A 280 -1.25 -2.53 17.40
C HIS A 280 0.11 -2.32 16.74
N ALA A 281 0.39 -3.03 15.65
CA ALA A 281 1.64 -2.92 14.89
C ALA A 281 1.55 -1.90 13.75
N ILE A 282 0.41 -1.22 13.62
CA ILE A 282 0.11 -0.26 12.55
C ILE A 282 -0.42 1.05 13.15
N ASN A 283 -0.23 2.15 12.44
CA ASN A 283 -0.68 3.46 12.89
C ASN A 283 -2.21 3.66 12.72
N SER A 284 -2.71 4.78 13.26
CA SER A 284 -4.13 5.13 13.23
C SER A 284 -4.75 5.22 11.82
N LYS A 285 -3.98 5.65 10.82
CA LYS A 285 -4.42 5.74 9.41
C LYS A 285 -4.46 4.37 8.74
N GLN A 286 -3.46 3.53 8.97
CA GLN A 286 -3.41 2.15 8.50
C GLN A 286 -4.59 1.34 9.07
N GLU A 287 -4.97 1.56 10.34
CA GLU A 287 -6.17 0.97 10.93
C GLU A 287 -7.44 1.33 10.14
N GLN A 288 -7.64 2.62 9.80
CA GLN A 288 -8.82 3.03 9.04
C GLN A 288 -8.93 2.34 7.67
N LEU A 289 -7.79 2.16 6.98
CA LEU A 289 -7.74 1.42 5.72
C LEU A 289 -8.06 -0.05 5.92
N LEU A 290 -7.47 -0.69 6.93
CA LEU A 290 -7.75 -2.09 7.27
C LEU A 290 -9.25 -2.32 7.53
N LEU A 291 -9.88 -1.46 8.34
CA LEU A 291 -11.31 -1.61 8.66
C LEU A 291 -12.20 -1.51 7.41
N ARG A 292 -11.91 -0.57 6.49
CA ARG A 292 -12.63 -0.43 5.22
C ARG A 292 -12.41 -1.63 4.30
N SER A 293 -11.16 -2.09 4.20
CA SER A 293 -10.77 -3.25 3.42
C SER A 293 -11.51 -4.51 3.89
N MET A 294 -11.58 -4.73 5.20
CA MET A 294 -12.32 -5.86 5.79
C MET A 294 -13.82 -5.75 5.58
N TYR A 295 -14.39 -4.54 5.69
CA TYR A 295 -15.81 -4.34 5.39
C TYR A 295 -16.13 -4.72 3.94
N ARG A 296 -15.28 -4.34 2.98
CA ARG A 296 -15.45 -4.71 1.57
C ARG A 296 -15.28 -6.22 1.33
N ALA A 297 -14.29 -6.83 1.97
CA ALA A 297 -13.86 -8.21 1.72
C ALA A 297 -14.78 -9.27 2.37
N LEU A 298 -15.39 -8.98 3.53
CA LEU A 298 -16.32 -9.89 4.19
C LEU A 298 -17.64 -10.02 3.43
N LYS A 299 -18.27 -11.19 3.37
CA LYS A 299 -19.64 -11.33 2.87
C LYS A 299 -20.63 -10.61 3.80
N PRO A 300 -21.84 -10.23 3.34
CA PRO A 300 -22.91 -9.82 4.25
C PRO A 300 -23.13 -10.90 5.33
N GLY A 301 -23.22 -10.48 6.59
CA GLY A 301 -23.27 -11.39 7.75
C GLY A 301 -21.90 -11.95 8.17
N GLY A 302 -20.83 -11.68 7.42
CA GLY A 302 -19.47 -12.08 7.76
C GLY A 302 -18.96 -11.42 9.03
N LYS A 303 -18.09 -12.11 9.77
CA LYS A 303 -17.61 -11.69 11.09
C LYS A 303 -16.14 -11.26 11.06
N PHE A 304 -15.85 -10.14 11.70
CA PHE A 304 -14.50 -9.66 11.98
C PHE A 304 -14.18 -9.85 13.46
N PHE A 305 -13.22 -10.72 13.74
CA PHE A 305 -12.72 -11.03 15.07
C PHE A 305 -11.42 -10.27 15.32
N ILE A 306 -11.38 -9.47 16.38
CA ILE A 306 -10.25 -8.60 16.71
C ILE A 306 -9.79 -8.88 18.16
N GLU A 307 -8.50 -9.13 18.38
CA GLU A 307 -7.85 -9.12 19.70
C GLU A 307 -6.67 -8.13 19.69
N VAL A 308 -6.72 -7.11 20.54
CA VAL A 308 -5.74 -6.00 20.57
C VAL A 308 -5.37 -5.59 21.99
N ARG A 309 -4.22 -4.90 22.13
CA ARG A 309 -3.81 -4.32 23.42
C ARG A 309 -4.48 -2.97 23.61
N GLY A 310 -5.06 -2.75 24.78
CA GLY A 310 -5.74 -1.51 25.14
C GLY A 310 -4.85 -0.53 25.88
N ILE A 311 -5.35 0.68 26.13
CA ILE A 311 -4.64 1.69 26.95
C ILE A 311 -4.47 1.30 28.43
N HIS A 312 -5.13 0.22 28.89
CA HIS A 312 -4.95 -0.36 30.22
C HIS A 312 -3.82 -1.39 30.30
N ASP A 313 -3.13 -1.65 29.18
CA ASP A 313 -1.96 -2.53 29.14
C ASP A 313 -0.80 -1.93 29.98
N PRO A 314 -0.09 -2.72 30.81
CA PRO A 314 1.05 -2.24 31.62
C PRO A 314 2.22 -1.66 30.81
N LEU A 315 2.27 -1.87 29.50
CA LEU A 315 3.25 -1.28 28.60
C LEU A 315 2.82 0.09 28.05
N TYR A 316 1.57 0.50 28.27
CA TYR A 316 1.08 1.82 27.85
C TYR A 316 1.94 2.93 28.47
N GLY A 317 2.38 3.88 27.64
CA GLY A 317 3.24 4.99 28.07
C GLY A 317 4.73 4.67 28.17
N LYS A 318 5.17 3.42 27.94
CA LYS A 318 6.59 3.07 27.97
C LYS A 318 7.28 3.38 26.63
N GLY A 319 8.48 3.95 26.71
CA GLY A 319 9.32 4.25 25.55
C GLY A 319 9.06 5.64 24.95
N GLN A 320 9.52 5.84 23.71
CA GLN A 320 9.38 7.12 23.01
C GLN A 320 8.03 7.19 22.30
N GLN A 321 7.21 8.20 22.61
CA GLN A 321 5.94 8.43 21.94
C GLN A 321 6.17 8.76 20.45
N GLN A 322 5.40 8.10 19.57
CA GLN A 322 5.44 8.28 18.11
C GLN A 322 4.17 9.00 17.60
N GLU A 323 3.00 8.65 18.14
CA GLU A 323 1.72 9.35 17.93
C GLU A 323 0.82 9.17 19.17
N ARG A 324 -0.44 9.63 19.12
CA ARG A 324 -1.40 9.41 20.21
C ARG A 324 -1.53 7.92 20.49
N ASN A 325 -1.24 7.53 21.73
CA ASN A 325 -1.28 6.14 22.22
C ASN A 325 -0.32 5.17 21.50
N ALA A 326 0.69 5.65 20.76
CA ALA A 326 1.70 4.80 20.14
C ALA A 326 3.10 5.13 20.63
N PHE A 327 3.87 4.09 20.95
CA PHE A 327 5.19 4.20 21.54
C PHE A 327 6.16 3.24 20.87
N PHE A 328 7.42 3.66 20.77
CA PHE A 328 8.53 2.81 20.39
C PHE A 328 9.30 2.41 21.64
N TYR A 329 9.29 1.11 21.95
CA TYR A 329 9.90 0.57 23.16
C TYR A 329 10.51 -0.80 22.85
N ASN A 330 11.71 -1.08 23.38
CA ASN A 330 12.45 -2.32 23.12
C ASN A 330 12.53 -2.70 21.63
N ASN A 331 12.87 -1.71 20.79
CA ASN A 331 13.01 -1.86 19.34
C ASN A 331 11.73 -2.31 18.62
N HIS A 332 10.55 -2.02 19.19
CA HIS A 332 9.26 -2.41 18.66
C HIS A 332 8.27 -1.24 18.78
N TYR A 333 7.63 -0.90 17.65
CA TYR A 333 6.50 0.01 17.62
C TYR A 333 5.26 -0.69 18.18
N ARG A 334 4.53 -0.03 19.07
CA ARG A 334 3.23 -0.52 19.55
C ARG A 334 2.26 0.61 19.79
N ARG A 335 1.07 0.49 19.20
CA ARG A 335 -0.09 1.35 19.45
C ARG A 335 -1.10 0.66 20.36
N PHE A 336 -1.58 1.39 21.35
CA PHE A 336 -2.56 0.92 22.33
C PHE A 336 -3.93 1.50 22.01
N ILE A 337 -4.93 0.63 21.99
CA ILE A 337 -6.25 0.93 21.45
C ILE A 337 -7.19 1.42 22.54
N VAL A 338 -7.97 2.45 22.24
CA VAL A 338 -9.12 2.83 23.06
C VAL A 338 -10.33 2.05 22.54
N MET A 339 -10.87 1.13 23.35
CA MET A 339 -11.92 0.20 22.91
C MET A 339 -13.13 0.93 22.31
N ASP A 340 -13.61 1.98 22.96
CA ASP A 340 -14.78 2.74 22.51
C ASP A 340 -14.54 3.46 21.17
N GLU A 341 -13.31 3.93 20.91
CA GLU A 341 -12.95 4.56 19.64
C GLU A 341 -12.94 3.53 18.51
N LEU A 342 -12.38 2.33 18.74
CA LEU A 342 -12.38 1.24 17.75
C LEU A 342 -13.82 0.75 17.47
N VAL A 343 -14.64 0.60 18.50
CA VAL A 343 -16.07 0.26 18.36
C VAL A 343 -16.81 1.31 17.55
N ALA A 344 -16.58 2.61 17.82
CA ALA A 344 -17.17 3.70 17.07
C ALA A 344 -16.71 3.70 15.60
N ALA A 345 -15.42 3.44 15.33
CA ALA A 345 -14.87 3.35 13.98
C ALA A 345 -15.49 2.19 13.17
N LEU A 346 -15.62 1.01 13.77
CA LEU A 346 -16.30 -0.15 13.17
C LEU A 346 -17.75 0.18 12.81
N ARG A 347 -18.50 0.78 13.74
CA ARG A 347 -19.90 1.19 13.51
C ARG A 347 -20.01 2.22 12.38
N LYS A 348 -19.12 3.21 12.35
CA LYS A 348 -19.09 4.24 11.30
C LYS A 348 -18.90 3.65 9.89
N ILE A 349 -18.18 2.53 9.78
CA ILE A 349 -17.94 1.84 8.50
C ILE A 349 -19.12 0.95 8.07
N GLY A 350 -20.02 0.60 9.00
CA GLY A 350 -21.20 -0.22 8.73
C GLY A 350 -21.17 -1.59 9.40
N PHE A 351 -20.27 -1.83 10.35
CA PHE A 351 -20.30 -3.04 11.17
C PHE A 351 -21.28 -2.90 12.35
N ARG A 352 -22.00 -3.98 12.67
CA ARG A 352 -22.65 -4.15 13.96
C ARG A 352 -21.69 -4.85 14.93
N VAL A 353 -21.35 -4.19 16.03
CA VAL A 353 -20.52 -4.81 17.08
C VAL A 353 -21.42 -5.64 18.00
N GLU A 354 -21.22 -6.97 18.01
CA GLU A 354 -21.96 -7.91 18.87
C GLU A 354 -21.33 -8.08 20.24
N TYR A 355 -20.01 -8.00 20.29
CA TYR A 355 -19.24 -8.21 21.50
C TYR A 355 -18.04 -7.27 21.52
N ALA A 356 -17.81 -6.63 22.66
CA ALA A 356 -16.61 -5.86 22.96
C ALA A 356 -16.35 -5.97 24.45
N GLN A 357 -15.19 -6.50 24.83
CA GLN A 357 -14.77 -6.57 26.23
C GLN A 357 -13.25 -6.40 26.34
N GLU A 358 -12.82 -5.69 27.37
CA GLU A 358 -11.43 -5.61 27.81
C GLU A 358 -11.30 -6.29 29.18
N ARG A 359 -10.44 -7.30 29.29
CA ARG A 359 -10.14 -7.95 30.58
C ARG A 359 -8.86 -8.80 30.51
N THR A 360 -8.36 -9.18 31.68
CA THR A 360 -7.35 -10.23 31.85
C THR A 360 -7.95 -11.62 31.61
N GLY A 361 -7.10 -12.64 31.49
CA GLY A 361 -7.47 -14.03 31.23
C GLY A 361 -7.73 -14.34 29.76
N PHE A 362 -7.67 -13.33 28.89
CA PHE A 362 -7.84 -13.52 27.45
C PHE A 362 -6.56 -13.99 26.76
N ALA A 363 -5.40 -13.45 27.12
CA ALA A 363 -4.14 -13.76 26.45
C ALA A 363 -2.99 -13.99 27.44
N PRO A 364 -3.12 -14.95 28.39
CA PRO A 364 -2.05 -15.29 29.31
C PRO A 364 -0.83 -15.84 28.55
N TYR A 365 0.36 -15.39 28.92
CA TYR A 365 1.63 -15.84 28.36
C TYR A 365 2.72 -15.85 29.43
N GLY A 366 3.22 -17.03 29.79
CA GLY A 366 4.15 -17.18 30.92
C GLY A 366 3.52 -16.67 32.21
N ASN A 367 4.17 -15.70 32.86
CA ASN A 367 3.67 -15.05 34.08
C ASN A 367 2.91 -13.74 33.81
N ASP A 368 2.73 -13.36 32.53
CA ASP A 368 2.04 -12.14 32.14
C ASP A 368 0.61 -12.43 31.68
N ASP A 369 -0.36 -11.64 32.15
CA ASP A 369 -1.75 -11.68 31.72
C ASP A 369 -2.32 -10.25 31.64
N PRO A 370 -1.85 -9.43 30.68
CA PRO A 370 -2.32 -8.06 30.54
C PRO A 370 -3.79 -8.04 30.10
N PRO A 371 -4.56 -7.00 30.49
CA PRO A 371 -5.89 -6.80 29.93
C PRO A 371 -5.77 -6.58 28.42
N VAL A 372 -6.56 -7.32 27.65
CA VAL A 372 -6.65 -7.17 26.20
C VAL A 372 -8.10 -7.01 25.78
N ILE A 373 -8.30 -6.31 24.67
CA ILE A 373 -9.61 -6.06 24.07
C ILE A 373 -9.93 -7.18 23.09
N ARG A 374 -11.12 -7.77 23.20
CA ARG A 374 -11.72 -8.64 22.18
C ARG A 374 -12.96 -7.99 21.61
N ILE A 375 -13.07 -7.95 20.28
CA ILE A 375 -14.24 -7.46 19.56
C ILE A 375 -14.71 -8.51 18.56
N VAL A 376 -16.02 -8.69 18.47
CA VAL A 376 -16.71 -9.41 17.39
C VAL A 376 -17.62 -8.41 16.67
N ALA A 377 -17.32 -8.15 15.41
CA ALA A 377 -18.06 -7.23 14.56
C ALA A 377 -18.66 -7.97 13.35
N ILE A 378 -19.89 -7.65 12.97
CA ILE A 378 -20.60 -8.28 11.86
C ILE A 378 -20.83 -7.28 10.75
N ARG A 379 -20.47 -7.63 9.53
CA ARG A 379 -20.79 -6.84 8.34
C ARG A 379 -22.32 -6.85 8.15
N GLN A 380 -22.97 -5.70 8.28
CA GLN A 380 -24.41 -5.59 8.00
C GLN A 380 -24.69 -5.72 6.50
N GLU A 381 -25.90 -6.17 6.16
CA GLU A 381 -26.42 -6.02 4.79
C GLU A 381 -26.52 -4.52 4.49
N GLY A 382 -25.92 -4.11 3.38
CA GLY A 382 -25.87 -2.72 2.92
C GLY A 382 -26.09 -2.65 1.42
#